data_AF-A0AAV3AD89-F1
#
_entry.id   AF-A0AAV3AD89-F1
#
_cell.length_a   1.000
_cell.length_b   1.000
_cell.length_c   1.000
_cell.angle_alpha   90.00
_cell.angle_beta   90.00
_cell.angle_gamma   90.00
#
_symmetry.space_group_name_H-M   'P 1'
#
loop_
_entity.id
_entity.type
_entity.pdbx_description
1 polymer ?
#
loop_
_entity_poly.entity_id
_entity_poly.type
_entity_poly.pdbx_seq_one_letter_code
_entity_poly.pdbx_strand_id
1 'polypeptide(L)'
;MPFPSSIKVSLNISGQSPLQVGDVRRRSISPWDYSHDINYNRIPSVIAEAKCRHDGCVAANGNVDLSLNSVPIKQEIFVLHSEMKGCLPTFKLEKKMVTVGCTCTQPSTRKQS
;
A
#
# COMPACT_ATOMS: atom_id res chain seq x y z
N MET A 1 -10.18 -2.42 33.88
CA MET A 1 -8.71 -2.46 33.86
C MET A 1 -8.21 -1.35 32.94
N PRO A 2 -7.18 -0.57 33.31
CA PRO A 2 -6.58 0.41 32.41
C PRO A 2 -5.78 -0.29 31.29
N PHE A 3 -5.83 0.24 30.08
CA PHE A 3 -5.01 -0.24 28.96
C PHE A 3 -3.54 0.15 29.19
N PRO A 4 -2.58 -0.75 28.93
CA PRO A 4 -1.16 -0.44 29.09
C PRO A 4 -0.70 0.56 28.03
N SER A 5 0.13 1.53 28.42
CA SER A 5 0.72 2.52 27.52
C SER A 5 1.94 2.01 26.73
N SER A 6 2.52 0.90 27.17
CA SER A 6 3.65 0.24 26.50
C SER A 6 3.61 -1.27 26.75
N ILE A 7 4.14 -2.04 25.80
CA ILE A 7 4.26 -3.49 25.87
C ILE A 7 5.66 -3.92 25.44
N LYS A 8 6.12 -5.09 25.92
CA LYS A 8 7.37 -5.70 25.45
C LYS A 8 7.04 -6.69 24.34
N VAL A 9 7.74 -6.59 23.22
CA VAL A 9 7.59 -7.46 22.05
C VAL A 9 8.97 -7.97 21.64
N SER A 10 9.07 -9.24 21.28
CA SER A 10 10.29 -9.81 20.69
C SER A 10 10.24 -9.66 19.17
N LEU A 11 11.18 -8.89 18.60
CA LEU A 11 11.22 -8.60 17.16
C LEU A 11 12.08 -9.64 16.42
N ASN A 12 11.51 -10.82 16.15
CA ASN A 12 12.12 -11.82 15.26
C ASN A 12 11.51 -11.69 13.86
N ILE A 13 11.92 -10.66 13.12
CA ILE A 13 11.36 -10.37 11.80
C ILE A 13 12.14 -11.14 10.74
N SER A 14 11.61 -12.28 10.33
CA SER A 14 12.05 -12.97 9.10
C SER A 14 11.38 -12.30 7.90
N GLY A 15 12.16 -11.72 7.00
CA GLY A 15 11.63 -11.13 5.77
C GLY A 15 11.06 -12.22 4.86
N GLN A 16 9.76 -12.16 4.56
CA GLN A 16 9.24 -12.84 3.38
C GLN A 16 9.67 -12.00 2.17
N SER A 17 10.47 -12.58 1.28
CA SER A 17 10.69 -12.01 -0.05
C SER A 17 9.33 -11.70 -0.66
N PRO A 18 9.13 -10.51 -1.27
CA PRO A 18 7.85 -10.20 -1.88
C PRO A 18 7.51 -11.35 -2.83
N LEU A 19 6.38 -12.02 -2.57
CA LEU A 19 5.80 -12.96 -3.52
C LEU A 19 5.85 -12.24 -4.86
N GLN A 20 6.58 -12.80 -5.82
CA GLN A 20 6.46 -12.38 -7.21
C GLN A 20 5.04 -12.80 -7.64
N VAL A 21 4.05 -12.01 -7.23
CA VAL A 21 2.66 -12.11 -7.65
C VAL A 21 2.70 -11.88 -9.15
N GLY A 22 2.79 -12.99 -9.89
CA GLY A 22 3.32 -13.03 -11.25
C GLY A 22 2.75 -11.94 -12.13
N ASP A 23 3.54 -10.92 -12.41
CA ASP A 23 3.26 -9.76 -13.25
C ASP A 23 1.79 -9.30 -13.39
N VAL A 24 0.99 -9.38 -12.32
CA VAL A 24 -0.43 -8.98 -12.35
C VAL A 24 -0.51 -7.50 -12.67
N ARG A 25 0.43 -6.73 -12.13
CA ARG A 25 0.59 -5.30 -12.37
C ARG A 25 0.62 -4.91 -13.85
N ARG A 26 1.39 -5.62 -14.71
CA ARG A 26 1.46 -5.30 -16.16
C ARG A 26 0.32 -5.93 -16.96
N ARG A 27 -0.32 -6.99 -16.46
CA ARG A 27 -1.42 -7.69 -17.14
C ARG A 27 -2.82 -7.25 -16.69
N SER A 28 -2.91 -6.38 -15.69
CA SER A 28 -4.16 -5.77 -15.24
C SER A 28 -4.72 -4.83 -16.31
N ILE A 29 -6.04 -4.80 -16.45
CA ILE A 29 -6.75 -3.76 -17.21
C ILE A 29 -6.68 -2.38 -16.54
N SER A 30 -6.21 -2.31 -15.30
CA SER A 30 -5.89 -1.06 -14.60
C SER A 30 -4.44 -1.16 -14.13
N PRO A 31 -3.45 -1.05 -15.03
CA PRO A 31 -2.06 -1.32 -14.70
C PRO A 31 -1.49 -0.26 -13.76
N TRP A 32 -0.50 -0.64 -12.96
CA TRP A 32 0.20 0.26 -12.04
C TRP A 32 1.71 0.16 -12.14
N ASP A 33 2.42 1.09 -11.52
CA ASP A 33 3.86 0.98 -11.20
C ASP A 33 4.04 1.10 -9.69
N TYR A 34 5.17 0.59 -9.17
CA TYR A 34 5.49 0.75 -7.76
C TYR A 34 6.44 1.92 -7.58
N SER A 35 6.11 2.80 -6.65
CA SER A 35 7.08 3.71 -6.01
C SER A 35 7.48 3.15 -4.66
N HIS A 36 8.71 3.42 -4.22
CA HIS A 36 9.22 2.93 -2.94
C HIS A 36 9.28 4.06 -1.92
N ASP A 37 8.49 3.95 -0.85
CA ASP A 37 8.60 4.77 0.35
C ASP A 37 9.70 4.16 1.25
N ILE A 38 10.84 4.84 1.33
CA ILE A 38 12.02 4.41 2.08
C ILE A 38 12.17 5.28 3.33
N ASN A 39 12.16 4.64 4.50
CA ASN A 39 12.43 5.25 5.79
C ASN A 39 13.23 4.29 6.67
N TYR A 40 14.51 4.58 6.88
CA TYR A 40 15.42 3.73 7.65
C TYR A 40 15.10 3.68 9.16
N ASN A 41 14.32 4.63 9.66
CA ASN A 41 13.89 4.66 11.06
C ASN A 41 12.54 3.95 11.28
N ARG A 42 12.09 3.16 10.30
CA ARG A 42 10.80 2.46 10.31
C ARG A 42 10.97 0.99 9.95
N ILE A 43 10.10 0.15 10.49
CA ILE A 43 9.93 -1.25 10.09
C ILE A 43 8.51 -1.44 9.54
N PRO A 44 8.34 -1.96 8.31
CA PRO A 44 9.39 -2.19 7.32
C PRO A 44 10.00 -0.87 6.80
N SER A 45 11.28 -0.89 6.47
CA SER A 45 12.01 0.29 6.02
C SER A 45 11.62 0.71 4.61
N VAL A 46 11.31 -0.25 3.75
CA VAL A 46 10.84 -0.04 2.38
C VAL A 46 9.41 -0.51 2.25
N ILE A 47 8.53 0.35 1.78
CA ILE A 47 7.14 0.04 1.44
C ILE A 47 6.94 0.34 -0.04
N ALA A 48 6.45 -0.65 -0.80
CA ALA A 48 6.06 -0.43 -2.19
C ALA A 48 4.62 0.12 -2.23
N GLU A 49 4.44 1.27 -2.87
CA GLU A 49 3.13 1.89 -3.10
C GLU A 49 2.81 1.91 -4.59
N ALA A 50 1.66 1.33 -4.95
CA ALA A 50 1.17 1.28 -6.31
C ALA A 50 0.66 2.65 -6.77
N LYS A 51 0.96 2.98 -8.04
CA LYS A 51 0.46 4.17 -8.76
C LYS A 51 -0.17 3.72 -10.07
N CYS A 52 -1.46 3.98 -10.25
CA CYS A 52 -2.16 3.63 -11.49
C CYS A 52 -1.54 4.39 -12.67
N ARG A 53 -1.35 3.73 -13.81
CA ARG A 53 -0.70 4.33 -14.99
C ARG A 53 -1.63 5.25 -15.79
N HIS A 54 -2.93 5.00 -15.69
CA HIS A 54 -3.96 5.70 -16.44
C HIS A 54 -5.10 6.05 -15.49
N ASP A 55 -5.85 7.10 -15.81
CA ASP A 55 -7.10 7.42 -15.12
C ASP A 55 -8.23 6.47 -15.59
N GLY A 56 -8.17 6.00 -16.83
CA GLY A 56 -9.08 5.00 -17.41
C GLY A 56 -8.56 3.57 -17.33
N CYS A 57 -9.32 2.62 -17.89
CA CYS A 57 -8.92 1.20 -17.94
C CYS A 57 -8.52 0.78 -19.36
N VAL A 58 -7.65 -0.22 -19.49
CA VAL A 58 -7.19 -0.76 -20.77
C VAL A 58 -8.20 -1.78 -21.30
N ALA A 59 -8.75 -1.53 -22.48
CA ALA A 59 -9.65 -2.43 -23.18
C ALA A 59 -8.89 -3.58 -23.89
N ALA A 60 -9.62 -4.58 -24.39
CA ALA A 60 -9.02 -5.76 -25.04
C ALA A 60 -8.17 -5.43 -26.28
N ASN A 61 -8.42 -4.30 -26.94
CA ASN A 61 -7.63 -3.80 -28.08
C ASN A 61 -6.36 -3.03 -27.65
N GLY A 62 -6.10 -2.89 -26.34
CA GLY A 62 -4.95 -2.17 -25.79
C GLY A 62 -5.15 -0.65 -25.62
N ASN A 63 -6.30 -0.10 -26.05
CA ASN A 63 -6.60 1.32 -25.88
C ASN A 63 -7.15 1.61 -24.49
N VAL A 64 -6.91 2.83 -24.00
CA VAL A 64 -7.49 3.30 -22.74
C VAL A 64 -8.95 3.71 -22.97
N ASP A 65 -9.85 3.04 -22.27
CA ASP A 65 -11.27 3.36 -22.15
C ASP A 65 -11.48 4.33 -20.96
N LEU A 66 -11.81 5.58 -21.30
CA LEU A 66 -12.09 6.66 -20.34
C LEU A 66 -13.53 6.62 -19.80
N SER A 67 -14.37 5.68 -20.26
CA SER A 67 -15.69 5.44 -19.67
C SER A 67 -15.63 4.66 -18.36
N LEU A 68 -14.45 4.16 -17.98
CA LEU A 68 -14.15 3.47 -16.73
C LEU A 68 -13.05 4.22 -15.98
N ASN A 69 -12.91 3.95 -14.68
CA ASN A 69 -11.87 4.56 -13.84
C ASN A 69 -10.94 3.50 -13.26
N SER A 70 -9.64 3.70 -13.46
CA SER A 70 -8.58 3.03 -12.70
C SER A 70 -8.46 3.70 -11.33
N VAL A 71 -8.75 2.95 -10.27
CA VAL A 71 -8.74 3.48 -8.90
C VAL A 71 -7.75 2.71 -8.02
N PRO A 72 -7.01 3.39 -7.13
CA PRO A 72 -6.08 2.75 -6.21
C PRO A 72 -6.81 1.97 -5.12
N ILE A 73 -6.39 0.72 -4.88
CA ILE A 73 -6.83 -0.07 -3.72
C ILE A 73 -5.92 0.26 -2.55
N LYS A 74 -6.51 0.74 -1.46
CA LYS A 74 -5.79 1.13 -0.24
C LYS A 74 -5.99 0.11 0.88
N GLN A 75 -4.95 -0.08 1.68
CA GLN A 75 -4.97 -0.94 2.86
C GLN A 75 -4.28 -0.23 4.03
N GLU A 76 -4.82 -0.34 5.23
CA GLU A 76 -4.14 0.08 6.44
C GLU A 76 -3.19 -1.02 6.91
N ILE A 77 -1.92 -0.67 7.10
CA ILE A 77 -0.90 -1.55 7.67
C ILE A 77 -0.31 -0.93 8.93
N PHE A 78 0.29 -1.79 9.76
CA PHE A 78 1.07 -1.35 10.90
C PHE A 78 2.52 -1.14 10.53
N VAL A 79 3.10 -0.07 11.06
CA VAL A 79 4.53 0.22 10.98
C VAL A 79 5.08 0.53 12.37
N LEU A 80 6.33 0.16 12.62
CA LEU A 80 7.03 0.49 13.85
C LEU A 80 8.04 1.60 13.56
N HIS A 81 7.88 2.75 14.19
CA HIS A 81 8.86 3.83 14.14
C HIS A 81 9.84 3.71 15.30
N SER A 82 11.13 3.71 14.99
CA SER A 82 12.21 3.74 15.97
C SER A 82 12.36 5.15 16.54
N GLU A 83 12.30 5.26 17.86
CA GLU A 83 12.59 6.46 18.64
C GLU A 83 13.73 6.16 19.62
N MET A 84 14.69 7.08 19.76
CA MET A 84 15.67 7.00 20.84
C MET A 84 15.10 7.63 22.10
N LYS A 85 14.89 6.83 23.16
CA LYS A 85 14.63 7.33 24.51
C LYS A 85 15.84 7.01 25.38
N GLY A 86 16.74 7.99 25.52
CA GLY A 86 18.04 7.79 26.14
C GLY A 86 18.92 6.85 25.28
N CYS A 87 19.49 5.81 25.90
CA CYS A 87 20.35 4.85 25.22
C CYS A 87 19.62 3.62 24.64
N LEU A 88 18.31 3.50 24.85
CA LEU A 88 17.53 2.34 24.41
C LEU A 88 16.60 2.70 23.23
N PRO A 89 16.60 1.91 22.14
CA PRO A 89 15.63 2.07 21.07
C PRO A 89 14.25 1.68 21.57
N THR A 90 13.31 2.61 21.49
CA THR A 90 11.88 2.38 21.75
C THR A 90 11.15 2.39 20.41
N PHE A 91 10.08 1.60 20.28
CA PHE A 91 9.27 1.59 19.07
C PHE A 91 7.89 2.16 19.33
N LYS A 92 7.43 3.00 18.42
CA LYS A 92 6.05 3.48 18.37
C LYS A 92 5.31 2.76 17.26
N LEU A 93 4.18 2.14 17.61
CA LEU A 93 3.29 1.50 16.65
C LEU A 93 2.40 2.56 16.00
N GLU A 94 2.43 2.63 14.68
CA GLU A 94 1.62 3.56 13.90
C GLU A 94 0.87 2.84 12.78
N LYS A 95 -0.25 3.44 12.34
CA LYS A 95 -1.04 2.99 11.20
C LYS A 95 -0.63 3.79 9.98
N LYS A 96 -0.36 3.12 8.87
CA LYS A 96 -0.08 3.74 7.57
C LYS A 96 -1.04 3.19 6.52
N MET A 97 -1.67 4.09 5.78
CA MET A 97 -2.44 3.75 4.59
C MET A 97 -1.48 3.54 3.42
N VAL A 98 -1.53 2.39 2.76
CA VAL A 98 -0.71 2.04 1.60
C VAL A 98 -1.58 1.69 0.40
N THR A 99 -1.12 2.04 -0.80
CA THR A 99 -1.77 1.60 -2.04
C THR A 99 -1.14 0.30 -2.51
N VAL A 100 -1.91 -0.79 -2.55
CA VAL A 100 -1.39 -2.13 -2.85
C VAL A 100 -1.45 -2.48 -4.34
N GLY A 101 -2.37 -1.85 -5.06
CA GLY A 101 -2.60 -2.05 -6.50
C GLY A 101 -3.67 -1.11 -7.02
N CYS A 102 -4.10 -1.33 -8.26
CA CYS A 102 -5.22 -0.63 -8.87
C CYS A 102 -6.30 -1.62 -9.33
N THR A 103 -7.53 -1.14 -9.38
CA THR A 103 -8.68 -1.87 -9.95
C THR A 103 -9.44 -0.98 -10.92
N CYS A 104 -10.23 -1.60 -11.80
CA CYS A 104 -11.09 -0.91 -12.74
C CYS A 104 -12.51 -0.83 -12.19
N THR A 105 -13.11 0.35 -12.23
CA THR A 105 -14.47 0.61 -11.71
C THR A 105 -15.31 1.37 -12.73
N GLN A 106 -16.62 1.18 -12.64
CA GLN A 106 -17.56 2.06 -13.33
C GLN A 106 -17.55 3.46 -12.69
N PRO A 107 -17.74 4.54 -13.46
CA PRO A 107 -17.85 5.88 -12.92
C PRO A 107 -19.03 5.98 -11.95
N SER A 108 -18.85 6.75 -10.88
CA SER A 108 -19.94 7.11 -9.99
C SER A 108 -20.87 8.09 -10.70
N THR A 109 -21.87 7.58 -11.42
CA THR A 109 -22.99 8.41 -11.86
C THR A 109 -23.83 8.72 -10.62
N ARG A 110 -23.95 10.01 -10.24
CA ARG A 110 -25.12 10.39 -9.44
C ARG A 110 -26.30 10.03 -10.33
N LYS A 111 -27.08 9.01 -9.98
CA LYS A 111 -28.43 8.90 -10.50
C LYS A 111 -29.12 10.20 -10.10
N GLN A 112 -29.27 11.14 -11.02
CA GLN A 112 -30.32 12.14 -10.92
C GLN A 112 -31.61 11.36 -11.10
N SER A 113 -32.14 10.86 -9.99
CA SER A 113 -33.54 10.47 -9.85
C SER A 113 -34.36 11.72 -9.60
#